data_AF-A0A4Q0VFE4-F1
#
_entry.id   AF-A0A4Q0VFE4-F1
#
_cell.length_a   1.000
_cell.length_b   1.000
_cell.length_c   1.000
_cell.angle_alpha   90.00
_cell.angle_beta   90.00
_cell.angle_gamma   90.00
#
_symmetry.space_group_name_H-M   'P 1'
#
loop_
_entity.id
_entity.type
_entity.pdbx_description
1 polymer ?
#
loop_
_entity_poly.entity_id
_entity_poly.type
_entity_poly.pdbx_seq_one_letter_code
_entity_poly.pdbx_strand_id
1 'polypeptide(L)'
;MKKVDKYIELIYKDVCGDDEEINITKQEMKNHLLQIIEELKLEGKSEEESIDIAISRFGNTNQIRNELKKIMESRKDPVKR
;
A
#
# COMPACT_ATOMS: atom_id res chain seq x y z
N MET A 1 11.14 5.97 -8.25
CA MET A 1 9.71 5.66 -7.95
C MET A 1 9.13 4.33 -8.46
N LYS A 2 9.58 3.73 -9.58
CA LYS A 2 8.97 2.48 -10.15
C LYS A 2 8.80 1.31 -9.15
N LYS A 3 9.68 1.19 -8.16
CA LYS A 3 9.60 0.18 -7.09
C LYS A 3 8.35 0.35 -6.21
N VAL A 4 7.95 1.59 -5.92
CA VAL A 4 6.76 1.93 -5.12
C VAL A 4 5.50 1.56 -5.87
N ASP A 5 5.37 1.96 -7.14
CA ASP A 5 4.21 1.57 -7.96
C ASP A 5 4.08 0.05 -8.04
N LYS A 6 5.18 -0.68 -8.28
CA LYS A 6 5.17 -2.14 -8.29
C LYS A 6 4.77 -2.76 -6.94
N TYR A 7 5.23 -2.18 -5.83
CA TYR A 7 4.86 -2.62 -4.49
C TYR A 7 3.35 -2.48 -4.25
N ILE A 8 2.78 -1.34 -4.64
CA ILE A 8 1.35 -1.06 -4.53
C ILE A 8 0.55 -1.98 -5.46
N GLU A 9 0.95 -2.12 -6.73
CA GLU A 9 0.31 -3.04 -7.67
C GLU A 9 0.28 -4.47 -7.14
N LEU A 10 1.35 -4.93 -6.49
CA LEU A 10 1.39 -6.25 -5.87
C LEU A 10 0.39 -6.37 -4.71
N ILE A 11 0.23 -5.34 -3.89
CA ILE A 11 -0.70 -5.38 -2.74
C ILE A 11 -2.15 -5.40 -3.21
N TYR A 12 -2.47 -4.57 -4.21
CA TYR A 12 -3.82 -4.48 -4.76
C TYR A 12 -4.12 -5.54 -5.83
N LYS A 13 -3.13 -6.34 -6.22
CA LYS A 13 -3.32 -7.45 -7.14
C LYS A 13 -4.33 -8.43 -6.54
N ASP A 14 -5.39 -8.70 -7.30
CA ASP A 14 -6.42 -9.68 -6.95
C ASP A 14 -7.26 -9.27 -5.72
N VAL A 15 -7.26 -7.98 -5.37
CA VAL A 15 -8.21 -7.42 -4.39
C VAL A 15 -9.54 -7.19 -5.11
N CYS A 16 -10.59 -7.80 -4.59
CA CYS A 16 -11.96 -7.60 -5.07
C CYS A 16 -12.73 -6.73 -4.06
N GLY A 17 -13.51 -5.78 -4.55
CA GLY A 17 -14.22 -4.81 -3.74
C GLY A 17 -14.80 -3.71 -4.62
N ASP A 18 -15.18 -2.59 -4.00
CA ASP A 18 -15.61 -1.41 -4.73
C ASP A 18 -14.39 -0.71 -5.37
N ASP A 19 -14.44 -0.47 -6.68
CA ASP A 19 -13.33 0.13 -7.44
C ASP A 19 -12.97 1.54 -6.95
N GLU A 20 -13.94 2.33 -6.50
CA GLU A 20 -13.71 3.67 -5.96
C GLU A 20 -13.00 3.58 -4.61
N GLU A 21 -13.49 2.75 -3.69
CA GLU A 21 -12.85 2.52 -2.39
C GLU A 21 -11.41 1.98 -2.55
N ILE A 22 -11.22 1.03 -3.46
CA ILE A 22 -9.90 0.48 -3.80
C ILE A 22 -8.98 1.58 -4.33
N ASN A 23 -9.46 2.43 -5.24
CA ASN A 23 -8.63 3.49 -5.80
C ASN A 23 -8.27 4.55 -4.75
N ILE A 24 -9.21 4.94 -3.87
CA ILE A 24 -8.96 5.87 -2.77
C ILE A 24 -7.88 5.33 -1.85
N THR A 25 -8.06 4.11 -1.32
CA THR A 25 -7.07 3.48 -0.43
C THR A 25 -5.72 3.29 -1.10
N LYS A 26 -5.70 2.97 -2.40
CA LYS A 26 -4.47 2.86 -3.19
C LYS A 26 -3.72 4.19 -3.28
N GLN A 27 -4.43 5.29 -3.53
CA GLN A 27 -3.85 6.64 -3.57
C GLN A 27 -3.33 7.07 -2.21
N GLU A 28 -4.08 6.82 -1.13
CA GLU A 28 -3.64 7.14 0.23
C GLU A 28 -2.35 6.40 0.59
N MET A 29 -2.29 5.09 0.29
CA MET A 29 -1.10 4.28 0.55
C MET A 29 0.11 4.76 -0.25
N LYS A 30 -0.11 5.17 -1.52
CA LYS A 30 0.92 5.77 -2.36
C LYS A 30 1.43 7.07 -1.75
N ASN A 31 0.52 7.94 -1.33
CA ASN A 31 0.89 9.24 -0.76
C ASN A 31 1.72 9.06 0.52
N HIS A 32 1.33 8.15 1.42
CA HIS A 32 2.11 7.85 2.62
C HIS A 32 3.53 7.33 2.31
N LEU A 33 3.67 6.40 1.36
CA LEU A 33 4.98 5.93 0.94
C LEU A 33 5.84 7.08 0.37
N LEU A 34 5.24 7.98 -0.41
CA LEU A 34 5.93 9.15 -0.96
C LEU A 34 6.38 10.12 0.13
N GLN A 35 5.52 10.41 1.11
CA GLN A 35 5.89 11.27 2.23
C GLN A 35 7.08 10.70 3.00
N ILE A 36 7.07 9.40 3.32
CA ILE A 36 8.19 8.74 4.01
C ILE A 36 9.47 8.83 3.16
N ILE A 37 9.37 8.63 1.84
CA ILE A 37 10.51 8.75 0.92
C ILE A 37 11.07 10.16 0.92
N GLU A 38 10.21 11.18 0.84
CA GLU A 38 10.64 12.58 0.89
C GLU A 38 11.29 12.94 2.22
N GLU A 39 10.71 12.52 3.35
CA GLU A 39 11.31 12.69 4.68
C GLU A 39 12.71 12.05 4.74
N LEU A 40 12.86 10.81 4.27
CA LEU A 40 14.16 10.13 4.24
C LEU A 40 15.16 10.83 3.32
N LYS A 41 14.70 11.40 2.19
CA LYS A 41 15.55 12.20 1.30
C LYS A 41 15.99 13.51 1.98
N LEU A 42 15.11 14.14 2.77
CA LEU A 42 15.44 15.32 3.57
C LEU A 42 16.42 14.99 4.71
N GLU A 43 16.37 13.77 5.26
CA GLU A 43 17.37 13.25 6.22
C GLU A 43 18.74 12.98 5.57
N GLY A 44 18.87 13.15 4.25
CA GLY A 44 20.11 12.98 3.50
C GLY A 44 20.28 11.60 2.87
N LYS A 45 19.24 10.76 2.85
CA LYS A 45 19.30 9.45 2.19
C LYS A 45 19.10 9.55 0.68
N SER A 46 19.73 8.62 -0.04
CA SER A 46 19.54 8.49 -1.48
C SER A 46 18.13 7.98 -1.80
N GLU A 47 17.60 8.35 -2.96
CA GLU A 47 16.24 7.95 -3.36
C GLU A 47 16.00 6.44 -3.30
N GLU A 48 16.96 5.62 -3.73
CA GLU A 48 16.81 4.16 -3.67
C GLU A 48 16.77 3.62 -2.24
N GLU A 49 17.59 4.17 -1.35
CA GLU A 49 17.62 3.79 0.06
C GLU A 49 16.32 4.23 0.76
N SER A 50 15.86 5.45 0.48
CA SER A 50 14.59 5.96 0.98
C SER A 50 13.42 5.08 0.56
N ILE A 51 13.40 4.59 -0.68
CA ILE A 51 12.38 3.67 -1.18
C ILE A 51 12.44 2.33 -0.44
N ASP A 52 13.64 1.76 -0.27
CA ASP A 52 13.80 0.47 0.39
C ASP A 52 13.35 0.53 1.85
N ILE A 53 13.77 1.58 2.56
CA ILE A 53 13.36 1.84 3.95
C ILE A 53 11.86 2.10 4.04
N ALA A 54 11.27 2.90 3.14
CA ALA A 54 9.85 3.18 3.14
C ALA A 54 9.02 1.89 2.98
N ILE A 55 9.40 1.03 2.02
CA ILE A 55 8.77 -0.28 1.81
C ILE A 55 8.96 -1.17 3.05
N SER A 56 10.18 -1.23 3.60
CA SER A 56 10.46 -2.03 4.79
C SER A 56 9.70 -1.56 6.03
N ARG A 57 9.49 -0.25 6.20
CA ARG A 57 8.68 0.33 7.29
C ARG A 57 7.20 0.03 7.11
N PHE A 58 6.71 0.03 5.87
CA PHE A 58 5.33 -0.32 5.57
C PHE A 58 5.04 -1.81 5.78
N GLY A 59 6.02 -2.66 5.52
CA GLY A 59 5.95 -4.09 5.73
C GLY A 59 6.00 -4.89 4.45
N ASN A 60 5.86 -6.21 4.58
CA ASN A 60 5.99 -7.10 3.44
C ASN A 60 4.71 -7.13 2.61
N THR A 61 4.84 -7.07 1.28
CA THR A 61 3.70 -7.10 0.32
C THR A 61 2.69 -8.20 0.62
N ASN A 62 3.14 -9.41 0.95
CA ASN A 62 2.25 -10.54 1.20
C ASN A 62 1.41 -10.37 2.47
N GLN A 63 2.00 -9.81 3.52
CA GLN A 63 1.29 -9.56 4.78
C GLN A 63 0.23 -8.48 4.59
N ILE A 64 0.63 -7.34 4.01
CA ILE A 64 -0.28 -6.23 3.76
C ILE A 64 -1.40 -6.64 2.79
N ARG A 65 -1.08 -7.36 1.71
CA ARG A 65 -2.10 -7.91 0.78
C ARG A 65 -3.12 -8.78 1.53
N ASN A 66 -2.66 -9.69 2.38
CA ASN A 66 -3.56 -10.62 3.06
C ASN A 66 -4.50 -9.89 4.02
N GLU A 67 -4.00 -8.91 4.76
CA GLU A 67 -4.83 -8.10 5.66
C GLU A 67 -5.80 -7.20 4.87
N LEU A 68 -5.33 -6.57 3.78
CA LEU A 68 -6.18 -5.76 2.90
C LEU A 68 -7.32 -6.59 2.30
N LYS A 69 -7.01 -7.79 1.79
CA LYS A 69 -8.02 -8.72 1.27
C LYS A 69 -9.05 -9.07 2.33
N LYS A 70 -8.62 -9.46 3.54
CA LYS A 70 -9.56 -9.72 4.65
C LYS A 70 -10.45 -8.52 4.94
N ILE A 71 -9.91 -7.31 4.98
CA ILE A 71 -10.71 -6.10 5.28
C ILE A 71 -11.75 -5.88 4.17
N MET A 72 -11.34 -5.93 2.91
CA MET A 72 -12.20 -5.72 1.74
C MET A 72 -13.28 -6.82 1.64
N GLU A 73 -12.91 -8.08 1.90
CA GLU A 73 -13.83 -9.22 1.94
C GLU A 73 -14.74 -9.20 3.17
N SER A 74 -14.29 -8.67 4.31
CA SER A 74 -15.11 -8.56 5.53
C SER A 74 -16.07 -7.38 5.48
N ARG A 75 -15.78 -6.37 4.65
CA ARG A 75 -16.72 -5.27 4.32
C ARG A 75 -17.85 -5.71 3.38
N LYS A 76 -17.79 -6.91 2.79
CA LYS A 76 -18.99 -7.60 2.30
C LYS A 76 -19.84 -7.95 3.52
N ASP A 77 -20.70 -7.01 3.86
CA ASP A 77 -21.72 -7.10 4.88
C ASP A 77 -22.34 -8.52 4.97
N PRO A 78 -22.22 -9.25 6.10
CA PRO A 78 -23.03 -10.43 6.35
C PRO A 78 -24.44 -10.02 6.81
N VAL A 79 -25.17 -9.20 6.04
CA VAL A 79 -26.64 -9.14 6.12
C VAL A 79 -27.16 -10.43 5.49
N LYS A 80 -27.09 -11.50 6.30
CA LYS A 80 -28.00 -12.64 6.30
C LYS A 80 -27.69 -13.57 7.46
N ARG A 81 -28.27 -13.28 8.62
CA ARG A 81 -29.00 -14.29 9.40
C ARG A 81 -30.01 -13.65 10.33
#